data_AF-A0A382D6R1-F1
#
_entry.id   AF-A0A382D6R1-F1
#
_cell.length_a   1.000
_cell.length_b   1.000
_cell.length_c   1.000
_cell.angle_alpha   90.00
_cell.angle_beta   90.00
_cell.angle_gamma   90.00
#
_symmetry.space_group_name_H-M   'P 1'
#
loop_
_entity.id
_entity.type
_entity.pdbx_description
1 polymer ?
#
loop_
_entity_poly.entity_id
_entity_poly.type
_entity_poly.pdbx_seq_one_letter_code
_entity_poly.pdbx_strand_id
1 'polypeptide(L)'
;MLSKNFYSSLSIVFVLVLLIPMQISAAGANDAGCLYCHQGIEDFTDGPMMIVIKAIAQSFNDPGGCVVCHGGTPSATDKNIAHTGAPTALTDNGGPSRFYPDPGSVWIASETCGQCHQGYPERLQKALMNTEAGKL
;
A
#
# COMPACT_ATOMS: atom_id res chain seq x y z
N MET A 1 -50.08 -18.20 32.36
CA MET A 1 -49.10 -18.05 33.45
C MET A 1 -47.74 -18.45 32.92
N LEU A 2 -46.97 -17.50 32.38
CA LEU A 2 -45.57 -17.75 32.07
C LEU A 2 -44.82 -17.89 33.40
N SER A 3 -44.17 -19.04 33.58
CA SER A 3 -43.40 -19.39 34.76
C SER A 3 -42.33 -18.30 35.02
N LYS A 4 -42.25 -17.80 36.26
CA LYS A 4 -41.23 -16.84 36.71
C LYS A 4 -39.80 -17.33 36.40
N ASN A 5 -39.62 -18.64 36.22
CA ASN A 5 -38.35 -19.27 35.89
C ASN A 5 -37.95 -19.06 34.42
N PHE A 6 -38.90 -18.78 33.52
CA PHE A 6 -38.62 -18.52 32.10
C PHE A 6 -38.03 -17.11 31.88
N TYR A 7 -38.52 -16.12 32.63
CA TYR A 7 -37.98 -14.75 32.59
C TYR A 7 -36.61 -14.63 33.28
N SER A 8 -36.36 -15.43 34.33
CA SER A 8 -35.06 -15.43 35.03
C SER A 8 -33.93 -15.97 34.16
N SER A 9 -34.18 -17.02 33.37
CA SER A 9 -33.17 -17.57 32.45
C SER A 9 -32.88 -16.64 31.27
N LEU A 10 -33.89 -15.91 30.78
CA LEU A 10 -33.73 -14.98 29.67
C LEU A 10 -32.95 -13.72 30.08
N SER A 11 -33.15 -13.22 31.31
CA SER A 11 -32.38 -12.08 31.84
C SER A 11 -30.91 -12.44 32.13
N ILE A 12 -30.62 -13.66 32.58
CA ILE A 12 -29.23 -14.10 32.83
C ILE A 12 -28.46 -14.24 31.50
N VAL A 13 -29.08 -14.79 30.46
CA VAL A 13 -28.44 -14.92 29.14
C VAL A 13 -28.18 -13.55 28.51
N PHE A 14 -29.09 -12.58 28.69
CA PHE A 14 -28.90 -11.23 28.15
C PHE A 14 -27.77 -10.46 28.85
N VAL A 15 -27.59 -10.65 30.16
CA VAL A 15 -26.48 -10.04 30.91
C VAL A 15 -25.12 -10.71 30.57
N LEU A 16 -25.11 -12.02 30.29
CA LEU A 16 -23.89 -12.73 29.88
C LEU A 16 -23.37 -12.31 28.49
N VAL A 17 -24.25 -11.94 27.55
CA VAL A 17 -23.85 -11.45 26.22
C VAL A 17 -23.26 -10.03 26.29
N LEU A 18 -23.71 -9.20 27.24
CA LEU A 18 -23.18 -7.85 27.50
C LEU A 18 -21.78 -7.84 28.15
N LEU A 19 -21.34 -8.97 28.71
CA LEU A 19 -20.03 -9.14 29.36
C LEU A 19 -18.98 -9.78 28.45
N ILE A 20 -19.33 -10.09 27.20
CA ILE A 20 -18.33 -10.49 26.20
C ILE A 20 -17.52 -9.24 25.88
N PRO A 21 -16.22 -9.17 26.21
CA PRO A 21 -15.38 -8.08 25.74
C PRO A 21 -15.40 -8.16 24.22
N MET A 22 -16.08 -7.20 23.58
CA MET A 22 -15.99 -6.97 22.16
C MET A 22 -14.52 -6.67 21.90
N GLN A 23 -13.80 -7.67 21.42
CA GLN A 23 -12.41 -7.51 21.02
C GLN A 23 -12.43 -6.65 19.77
N ILE A 24 -12.48 -5.33 19.98
CA ILE A 24 -12.09 -4.37 18.96
C ILE A 24 -10.62 -4.68 18.74
N SER A 25 -10.33 -5.49 17.72
CA SER A 25 -9.00 -5.52 17.16
C SER A 25 -8.67 -4.06 16.86
N ALA A 26 -7.76 -3.49 17.65
CA ALA A 26 -7.05 -2.32 17.20
C ALA A 26 -6.41 -2.74 15.88
N ALA A 27 -6.97 -2.24 14.78
CA ALA A 27 -6.22 -2.08 13.54
C ALA A 27 -4.80 -1.65 13.96
N GLY A 28 -3.82 -2.47 13.60
CA GLY A 28 -2.44 -2.23 13.98
C GLY A 28 -2.05 -0.81 13.61
N ALA A 29 -1.06 -0.25 14.30
CA ALA A 29 -0.55 1.08 13.98
C ALA A 29 -0.45 1.29 12.46
N ASN A 30 -1.32 2.19 11.96
CA ASN A 30 -1.34 2.81 10.63
C ASN A 30 -1.55 1.90 9.41
N ASP A 31 -2.73 1.27 9.35
CA ASP A 31 -3.31 0.67 8.12
C ASP A 31 -3.45 1.67 6.95
N ALA A 32 -3.33 2.98 7.22
CA ALA A 32 -3.29 4.02 6.20
C ALA A 32 -1.99 4.00 5.36
N GLY A 33 -0.95 3.26 5.79
CA GLY A 33 0.32 3.16 5.10
C GLY A 33 0.97 4.54 4.88
N CYS A 34 1.41 4.80 3.65
CA CYS A 34 1.99 6.07 3.22
C CYS A 34 1.05 7.27 3.42
N LEU A 35 -0.26 7.05 3.37
CA LEU A 35 -1.29 8.09 3.51
C LEU A 35 -1.42 8.61 4.94
N TYR A 36 -0.74 7.99 5.91
CA TYR A 36 -0.61 8.56 7.24
C TYR A 36 0.00 9.97 7.20
N CYS A 37 0.98 10.18 6.31
CA CYS A 37 1.64 11.48 6.10
C CYS A 37 1.30 12.12 4.74
N HIS A 38 1.01 11.32 3.70
CA HIS A 38 0.86 11.78 2.32
C HIS A 38 -0.58 11.68 1.80
N GLN A 39 -1.45 12.57 2.27
CA GLN A 39 -2.86 12.61 1.86
C GLN A 39 -3.06 13.44 0.59
N GLY A 40 -4.08 13.09 -0.20
CA GLY A 40 -4.48 13.82 -1.41
C GLY A 40 -3.66 13.51 -2.66
N ILE A 41 -2.82 12.46 -2.62
CA ILE A 41 -2.00 11.99 -3.74
C ILE A 41 -2.23 10.50 -4.06
N GLU A 42 -3.35 9.95 -3.59
CA GLU A 42 -3.66 8.52 -3.62
C GLU A 42 -3.70 7.96 -5.05
N ASP A 43 -4.36 8.70 -5.95
CA ASP A 43 -4.60 8.29 -7.33
C ASP A 43 -3.97 9.29 -8.29
N PHE A 44 -3.03 8.82 -9.12
CA PHE A 44 -2.42 9.63 -10.17
C PHE A 44 -3.07 9.40 -11.56
N THR A 45 -4.01 8.46 -11.64
CA THR A 45 -4.82 8.18 -12.84
C THR A 45 -6.11 7.44 -12.47
N ASP A 46 -7.16 7.60 -13.27
CA ASP A 46 -8.45 6.91 -13.09
C ASP A 46 -8.52 5.56 -13.85
N GLY A 47 -7.43 5.15 -14.50
CA GLY A 47 -7.42 4.00 -15.42
C GLY A 47 -7.23 2.62 -14.75
N PRO A 48 -7.34 1.53 -15.54
CA PRO A 48 -7.14 0.15 -15.08
C PRO A 48 -5.79 -0.08 -14.37
N MET A 49 -4.78 0.71 -14.71
CA MET A 49 -3.48 0.68 -14.06
C MET A 49 -3.60 0.93 -12.55
N MET A 50 -4.40 1.91 -12.12
CA MET A 50 -4.53 2.23 -10.70
C MET A 50 -5.22 1.11 -9.91
N ILE A 51 -6.18 0.43 -10.53
CA ILE A 51 -6.85 -0.74 -9.96
C ILE A 51 -5.83 -1.86 -9.68
N VAL A 52 -4.96 -2.15 -10.66
CA VAL A 52 -3.92 -3.18 -10.52
C VAL A 52 -2.87 -2.79 -9.49
N ILE A 53 -2.43 -1.52 -9.49
CA ILE A 53 -1.46 -1.02 -8.51
C ILE A 53 -1.99 -1.19 -7.08
N LYS A 54 -3.23 -0.77 -6.81
CA LYS A 54 -3.86 -0.95 -5.49
C LYS A 54 -4.01 -2.43 -5.12
N ALA A 55 -4.36 -3.29 -6.08
CA ALA A 55 -4.47 -4.73 -5.84
C ALA A 55 -3.12 -5.36 -5.44
N ILE A 56 -2.02 -4.98 -6.08
CA ILE A 56 -0.66 -5.42 -5.70
C ILE A 56 -0.33 -4.91 -4.29
N ALA A 57 -0.63 -3.64 -4.02
CA ALA A 57 -0.24 -2.95 -2.80
C ALA A 57 -0.96 -3.40 -1.52
N GLN A 58 -2.14 -4.02 -1.65
CA GLN A 58 -2.86 -4.62 -0.51
C GLN A 58 -2.00 -5.61 0.28
N SER A 59 -1.07 -6.31 -0.39
CA SER A 59 -0.16 -7.26 0.26
C SER A 59 0.93 -6.60 1.11
N PHE A 60 1.06 -5.26 1.03
CA PHE A 60 2.15 -4.50 1.62
C PHE A 60 1.68 -3.44 2.61
N ASN A 61 0.41 -3.46 3.06
CA ASN A 61 -0.13 -2.42 3.95
C ASN A 61 0.00 -1.00 3.37
N ASP A 62 -0.19 -0.88 2.06
CA ASP A 62 -0.13 0.38 1.33
C ASP A 62 -1.41 0.56 0.47
N PRO A 63 -2.49 1.12 1.02
CA PRO A 63 -3.76 1.23 0.30
C PRO A 63 -3.70 2.16 -0.92
N GLY A 64 -2.72 3.08 -0.98
CA GLY A 64 -2.50 3.98 -2.12
C GLY A 64 -1.65 3.35 -3.24
N GLY A 65 -0.90 2.30 -2.94
CA GLY A 65 0.01 1.64 -3.88
C GLY A 65 1.25 2.43 -4.26
N CYS A 66 1.64 3.37 -3.40
CA CYS A 66 2.88 4.11 -3.45
C CYS A 66 4.11 3.18 -3.58
N VAL A 67 4.22 2.14 -2.75
CA VAL A 67 5.40 1.28 -2.64
C VAL A 67 5.65 0.41 -3.87
N VAL A 68 4.62 0.21 -4.70
CA VAL A 68 4.74 -0.50 -5.99
C VAL A 68 5.75 0.21 -6.89
N CYS A 69 5.80 1.54 -6.86
CA CYS A 69 6.73 2.33 -7.66
C CYS A 69 7.84 2.96 -6.82
N HIS A 70 7.53 3.40 -5.60
CA HIS A 70 8.46 4.12 -4.75
C HIS A 70 9.30 3.22 -3.83
N GLY A 71 8.92 1.97 -3.59
CA GLY A 71 9.51 1.19 -2.49
C GLY A 71 9.22 1.82 -1.12
N GLY A 72 10.09 1.60 -0.14
CA GLY A 72 9.94 2.09 1.23
C GLY A 72 9.35 1.07 2.21
N THR A 73 9.05 1.54 3.42
CA THR A 73 8.45 0.75 4.51
C THR A 73 7.10 1.37 4.90
N PRO A 74 5.98 0.92 4.31
CA PRO A 74 4.67 1.58 4.44
C PRO A 74 4.08 1.49 5.86
N SER A 75 4.48 0.51 6.66
CA SER A 75 4.06 0.38 8.06
C SER A 75 4.82 1.30 9.02
N ALA A 76 5.89 1.96 8.58
CA ALA A 76 6.70 2.82 9.44
C ALA A 76 6.10 4.23 9.56
N THR A 77 6.05 4.76 10.79
CA THR A 77 5.63 6.14 11.08
C THR A 77 6.79 7.12 11.15
N ASP A 78 8.02 6.63 11.29
CA ASP A 78 9.21 7.47 11.27
C ASP A 78 9.67 7.71 9.83
N LYS A 79 9.93 8.99 9.51
CA LYS A 79 10.33 9.42 8.17
C LYS A 79 11.59 8.70 7.67
N ASN A 80 12.59 8.50 8.53
CA ASN A 80 13.86 7.91 8.12
C ASN A 80 13.74 6.41 7.90
N ILE A 81 12.77 5.75 8.54
CA ILE A 81 12.48 4.32 8.33
C ILE A 81 11.58 4.15 7.10
N ALA A 82 10.52 4.94 6.98
CA ALA A 82 9.53 4.84 5.90
C ALA A 82 10.16 5.02 4.51
N HIS A 83 11.16 5.89 4.39
CA HIS A 83 11.86 6.17 3.14
C HIS A 83 13.12 5.32 2.94
N THR A 84 13.12 4.07 3.42
CA THR A 84 14.23 3.12 3.23
C THR A 84 13.75 1.78 2.71
N GLY A 85 14.64 1.11 1.96
CA GLY A 85 14.41 -0.23 1.43
C GLY A 85 13.20 -0.31 0.50
N ALA A 86 12.67 -1.51 0.36
CA ALA A 86 11.43 -1.81 -0.34
C ALA A 86 10.91 -3.16 0.17
N PRO A 87 9.61 -3.47 0.01
CA PRO A 87 9.09 -4.80 0.31
C PRO A 87 9.82 -5.86 -0.51
N THR A 88 10.41 -6.87 0.16
CA THR A 88 11.24 -7.90 -0.49
C THR A 88 10.51 -8.60 -1.65
N ALA A 89 9.21 -8.89 -1.48
CA ALA A 89 8.45 -9.54 -2.55
C ALA A 89 8.27 -8.66 -3.80
N LEU A 90 8.31 -7.32 -3.68
CA LEU A 90 8.36 -6.45 -4.86
C LEU A 90 9.72 -6.53 -5.53
N THR A 91 10.80 -6.42 -4.75
CA THR A 91 12.18 -6.56 -5.26
C THR A 91 12.37 -7.87 -6.03
N ASP A 92 11.91 -8.99 -5.47
CA ASP A 92 12.06 -10.33 -6.07
C ASP A 92 11.27 -10.47 -7.38
N ASN A 93 10.23 -9.66 -7.58
CA ASN A 93 9.43 -9.62 -8.81
C ASN A 93 9.86 -8.51 -9.78
N GLY A 94 11.08 -7.96 -9.62
CA GLY A 94 11.63 -6.93 -10.50
C GLY A 94 11.09 -5.52 -10.22
N GLY A 95 10.44 -5.32 -9.07
CA GLY A 95 10.04 -4.02 -8.56
C GLY A 95 11.16 -3.26 -7.85
N PRO A 96 10.82 -2.24 -7.04
CA PRO A 96 11.81 -1.36 -6.45
C PRO A 96 12.77 -2.11 -5.53
N SER A 97 14.07 -1.95 -5.71
CA SER A 97 15.09 -2.52 -4.80
C SER A 97 15.36 -1.65 -3.57
N ARG A 98 14.92 -0.38 -3.60
CA ARG A 98 15.10 0.63 -2.55
C ARG A 98 14.02 1.70 -2.66
N PHE A 99 14.07 2.68 -1.77
CA PHE A 99 13.19 3.83 -1.85
C PHE A 99 13.59 4.75 -3.01
N TYR A 100 12.62 5.09 -3.85
CA TYR A 100 12.74 5.97 -5.00
C TYR A 100 11.90 7.23 -4.79
N PRO A 101 12.53 8.38 -4.43
CA PRO A 101 11.83 9.65 -4.35
C PRO A 101 11.20 10.07 -5.70
N ASP A 102 11.85 9.69 -6.80
CA ASP A 102 11.40 9.95 -8.17
C ASP A 102 11.31 8.62 -8.95
N PRO A 103 10.15 7.93 -8.94
CA PRO A 103 9.96 6.66 -9.62
C PRO A 103 9.84 6.79 -11.15
N GLY A 104 9.73 8.01 -11.68
CA GLY A 104 9.63 8.30 -13.11
C GLY A 104 10.98 8.36 -13.84
N SER A 105 12.08 8.32 -13.09
CA SER A 105 13.43 8.39 -13.64
C SER A 105 13.74 7.26 -14.62
N VAL A 106 14.29 7.62 -15.78
CA VAL A 106 14.66 6.66 -16.85
C VAL A 106 15.71 5.63 -16.43
N TRP A 107 16.48 5.96 -15.39
CA TRP A 107 17.57 5.12 -14.87
C TRP A 107 17.09 3.98 -13.98
N ILE A 108 15.87 4.10 -13.45
CA ILE A 108 15.24 3.09 -12.59
C ILE A 108 13.90 2.60 -13.16
N ALA A 109 13.58 2.99 -14.40
CA ALA A 109 12.33 2.62 -15.08
C ALA A 109 12.12 1.11 -15.18
N SER A 110 13.19 0.30 -15.20
CA SER A 110 13.10 -1.17 -15.16
C SER A 110 12.49 -1.69 -13.86
N GLU A 111 12.74 -1.01 -12.75
CA GLU A 111 12.28 -1.37 -11.41
C GLU A 111 10.94 -0.71 -11.04
N THR A 112 10.42 0.20 -11.87
CA THR A 112 9.14 0.89 -11.63
C THR A 112 8.12 0.54 -12.71
N CYS A 113 8.16 1.21 -13.86
CA CYS A 113 7.24 0.97 -14.97
C CYS A 113 7.46 -0.41 -15.62
N GLY A 114 8.70 -0.90 -15.64
CA GLY A 114 9.14 -2.14 -16.28
C GLY A 114 8.56 -3.40 -15.64
N GLN A 115 8.10 -3.33 -14.39
CA GLN A 115 7.40 -4.41 -13.69
C GLN A 115 6.19 -4.94 -14.48
N CYS A 116 5.43 -4.01 -15.08
CA CYS A 116 4.20 -4.31 -15.79
C CYS A 116 4.28 -4.03 -17.29
N HIS A 117 5.17 -3.12 -17.71
CA HIS A 117 5.29 -2.68 -19.09
C HIS A 117 6.59 -3.16 -19.74
N GLN A 118 6.57 -4.39 -20.24
CA GLN A 118 7.70 -4.99 -20.93
C GLN A 118 8.19 -4.11 -22.10
N GLY A 119 9.51 -3.93 -22.20
CA GLY A 119 10.16 -3.11 -23.22
C GLY A 119 9.89 -1.61 -23.11
N TYR A 120 9.14 -1.13 -22.12
CA TYR A 120 8.98 0.31 -21.88
C TYR A 120 10.28 1.00 -21.42
N PRO A 121 11.06 0.44 -20.47
CA PRO A 121 12.30 1.09 -20.01
C PRO A 121 13.29 1.34 -21.16
N GLU A 122 13.47 0.35 -22.04
CA GLU A 122 14.35 0.47 -23.20
C GLU A 122 13.88 1.56 -24.17
N ARG A 123 12.58 1.59 -24.50
CA ARG A 123 12.01 2.61 -25.40
C ARG A 123 12.12 4.00 -24.79
N LEU A 124 11.90 4.12 -23.48
CA LEU A 124 12.03 5.38 -22.76
C LEU A 124 13.48 5.88 -22.81
N GLN A 125 14.46 5.02 -22.53
CA GLN A 125 15.88 5.38 -22.60
C GLN A 125 16.33 5.79 -24.01
N LYS A 126 15.75 5.21 -25.05
CA LYS A 126 16.05 5.52 -26.46
C LYS A 126 15.22 6.68 -27.04
N ALA A 127 14.29 7.25 -26.27
CA ALA A 127 13.47 8.36 -26.75
C ALA A 127 14.34 9.59 -27.00
N LEU A 128 14.06 10.34 -28.08
CA LEU A 128 14.83 11.53 -28.47
C LEU A 128 15.01 12.51 -27.31
N MET A 129 13.93 12.77 -26.55
CA MET A 129 14.00 13.66 -25.38
C MET A 129 14.95 13.17 -24.29
N ASN A 130 15.18 11.87 -24.17
CA ASN A 130 16.06 11.29 -23.13
C ASN A 130 17.50 11.07 -23.61
N THR A 131 17.74 10.88 -24.92
CA THR A 131 19.09 10.75 -25.49
C THR A 131 19.74 12.08 -25.84
N GLU A 132 18.93 13.12 -26.06
CA GLU A 132 19.39 14.48 -26.38
C GLU A 132 19.24 15.46 -25.19
N ALA A 133 18.62 15.06 -24.08
CA ALA A 133 18.55 15.88 -22.87
C ALA A 133 19.95 16.22 -22.34
N GLY A 134 20.25 17.52 -22.23
CA GLY A 134 21.54 18.01 -21.73
C GLY A 134 22.62 18.21 -22.79
N LYS A 135 22.34 17.94 -24.07
CA LYS A 135 23.15 18.45 -25.18
C LYS A 135 22.79 19.92 -25.40
N LEU A 136 23.46 20.81 -24.67
CA LEU A 136 23.49 22.25 -24.91
C LEU A 136 24.88 22.64 -25.38
#